data_AF-A0A059WYF6-F1
#
_entry.id   AF-A0A059WYF6-F1
#
_cell.length_a   1.000
_cell.length_b   1.000
_cell.length_c   1.000
_cell.angle_alpha   90.00
_cell.angle_beta   90.00
_cell.angle_gamma   90.00
#
_symmetry.space_group_name_H-M   'P 1'
#
loop_
_entity.id
_entity.type
_entity.pdbx_description
1 polymer ?
#
loop_
_entity_poly.entity_id
_entity_poly.type
_entity_poly.pdbx_seq_one_letter_code
_entity_poly.pdbx_strand_id
1 'polypeptide(L)'
;MALYVCNNGENFTYTKRMGLLIPGHAPKTHKGGWIERVNISTGKSERLYEKCNGERLIAPNDIVFDEAGGFWFTDHGTTTEKYRSHGALYYATANGKKITQALRELVTPNGVGLSPDNRTVYYAETFTGRLYSLPLEKPGKGNRVEGFTPGVFVNNFPGIAYFDSLGVQADGGVCCAT
;
A
#
# COMPACT_ATOMS: atom_id res chain seq x y z
N MET A 1 10.53 5.02 -20.67
CA MET A 1 10.45 4.49 -19.30
C MET A 1 9.55 5.40 -18.48
N ALA A 2 8.76 4.87 -17.55
CA ALA A 2 7.84 5.64 -16.71
C ALA A 2 8.05 5.28 -15.24
N LEU A 3 7.84 6.24 -14.34
CA LEU A 3 7.71 6.00 -12.91
C LEU A 3 6.23 5.93 -12.56
N TYR A 4 5.91 5.14 -11.53
CA TYR A 4 4.58 5.07 -10.95
C TYR A 4 4.69 5.56 -9.51
N VAL A 5 3.78 6.44 -9.12
CA VAL A 5 3.82 7.09 -7.81
C VAL A 5 2.50 6.84 -7.10
N CYS A 6 2.62 6.32 -5.89
CA CYS A 6 1.56 6.31 -4.90
C CYS A 6 1.48 7.69 -4.27
N ASN A 7 0.61 8.55 -4.79
CA ASN A 7 0.46 9.89 -4.29
C ASN A 7 -0.59 9.90 -3.19
N ASN A 8 -0.16 10.12 -1.94
CA ASN A 8 -1.08 10.11 -0.80
C ASN A 8 -1.98 11.36 -0.71
N GLY A 9 -1.88 12.32 -1.64
CA GLY A 9 -2.76 13.49 -1.66
C GLY A 9 -2.60 14.41 -0.45
N GLU A 10 -1.37 14.58 0.04
CA GLU A 10 -1.04 15.41 1.21
C GLU A 10 -1.72 14.93 2.51
N ASN A 11 -1.71 13.62 2.74
CA ASN A 11 -2.37 12.99 3.90
C ASN A 11 -1.71 13.29 5.26
N PHE A 12 -0.73 14.20 5.33
CA PHE A 12 -0.02 14.55 6.55
C PHE A 12 0.14 16.06 6.68
N THR A 13 -0.20 16.58 7.86
CA THR A 13 0.43 17.81 8.35
C THR A 13 1.82 17.47 8.89
N TYR A 14 2.74 18.42 8.89
CA TYR A 14 4.10 18.18 9.37
C TYR A 14 4.47 19.13 10.50
N THR A 15 5.11 18.61 11.54
CA THR A 15 5.63 19.39 12.65
C THR A 15 7.12 19.14 12.82
N LYS A 16 7.91 20.19 13.02
CA LYS A 16 9.33 20.02 13.37
C LYS A 16 9.47 19.68 14.85
N ARG A 17 10.12 18.56 15.17
CA ARG A 17 10.47 18.15 16.54
C ARG A 17 11.88 17.59 16.56
N MET A 18 12.71 18.06 17.50
CA MET A 18 14.11 17.61 17.64
C MET A 18 14.91 17.68 16.32
N GLY A 19 14.65 18.68 15.48
CA GLY A 19 15.29 18.84 14.16
C GLY A 19 14.72 17.97 13.04
N LEU A 20 13.81 17.05 13.34
CA LEU A 20 13.15 16.16 12.37
C LEU A 20 11.79 16.71 11.95
N LEU A 21 11.38 16.40 10.72
CA LEU A 21 10.03 16.65 10.22
C LEU A 21 9.16 15.44 10.51
N ILE A 22 8.19 15.57 11.42
CA ILE A 22 7.36 14.46 11.89
C ILE A 22 5.96 14.57 11.25
N PRO A 23 5.47 13.50 10.58
CA PRO A 23 4.12 13.48 10.04
C PRO A 23 3.09 13.40 11.18
N GLY A 24 2.02 14.18 11.04
CA GLY A 24 0.90 14.27 11.97
C GLY A 24 -0.42 13.82 11.36
N HIS A 25 -1.54 14.27 11.93
CA HIS A 25 -2.85 13.98 11.36
C HIS A 25 -3.02 14.62 9.98
N ALA A 26 -3.89 14.01 9.16
CA ALA A 26 -4.25 14.55 7.86
C ALA A 26 -4.89 15.94 8.01
N PRO A 27 -4.57 16.89 7.11
CA PRO A 27 -5.21 18.20 7.12
C PRO A 27 -6.68 18.06 6.71
N LYS A 28 -7.54 18.99 7.18
CA LYS A 28 -8.97 19.04 6.78
C LYS A 28 -9.18 19.21 5.28
N THR A 29 -8.16 19.66 4.56
CA THR A 29 -8.14 19.84 3.11
C THR A 29 -7.90 18.55 2.35
N HIS A 30 -7.42 17.47 2.98
CA HIS A 30 -7.16 16.20 2.31
C HIS A 30 -8.43 15.63 1.65
N LYS A 31 -8.34 15.27 0.37
CA LYS A 31 -9.48 14.82 -0.47
C LYS A 31 -9.35 13.38 -0.98
N GLY A 32 -8.30 12.67 -0.56
CA GLY A 32 -7.90 11.39 -1.12
C GLY A 32 -6.65 11.49 -1.98
N GLY A 33 -6.06 10.34 -2.26
CA GLY A 33 -4.85 10.16 -3.03
C GLY A 33 -5.13 9.53 -4.39
N TRP A 34 -4.05 9.22 -5.12
CA TRP A 34 -4.14 8.64 -6.45
C TRP A 34 -2.86 7.87 -6.83
N ILE A 35 -2.99 7.03 -7.84
CA ILE A 35 -1.83 6.50 -8.57
C ILE A 35 -1.59 7.38 -9.78
N GLU A 36 -0.35 7.83 -9.97
CA GLU A 36 0.06 8.57 -11.16
C GLU A 36 1.24 7.92 -11.87
N ARG A 37 1.30 8.16 -13.18
CA ARG A 37 2.37 7.73 -14.06
C ARG A 37 3.12 8.94 -14.54
N VAL A 38 4.43 8.95 -14.31
CA VAL A 38 5.32 10.04 -14.69
C VAL A 38 6.20 9.59 -15.83
N ASN A 39 6.16 10.32 -16.94
CA ASN A 39 7.11 10.13 -18.03
C ASN A 39 8.47 10.68 -17.60
N ILE A 40 9.49 9.82 -17.56
CA ILE A 40 10.82 10.19 -17.05
C ILE A 40 11.53 11.22 -17.95
N SER A 41 11.34 11.14 -19.27
CA SER A 41 12.05 12.04 -20.18
C SER A 41 11.41 13.43 -20.26
N THR A 42 10.12 13.56 -19.93
CA THR A 42 9.40 14.84 -20.04
C THR A 42 8.94 15.42 -18.71
N GLY A 43 8.96 14.63 -17.64
CA GLY A 43 8.37 15.01 -16.34
C GLY A 43 6.84 15.09 -16.33
N LYS A 44 6.16 14.78 -17.45
CA LYS A 44 4.70 14.82 -17.53
C LYS A 44 4.10 13.75 -16.62
N SER A 45 3.24 14.16 -15.69
CA SER A 45 2.44 13.26 -14.84
C SER A 45 1.01 13.09 -15.40
N GLU A 46 0.48 11.89 -15.28
CA GLU A 46 -0.91 11.51 -15.58
C GLU A 46 -1.48 10.71 -14.41
N ARG A 47 -2.66 11.12 -13.91
CA ARG A 47 -3.39 10.33 -12.91
C ARG A 47 -4.01 9.12 -13.58
N LEU A 48 -3.58 7.92 -13.17
CA LEU A 48 -4.12 6.66 -13.67
C LEU A 48 -5.36 6.21 -12.89
N TYR A 49 -5.30 6.32 -11.56
CA TYR A 49 -6.38 5.84 -10.69
C TYR A 49 -6.61 6.78 -9.51
N GLU A 50 -7.84 7.25 -9.36
CA GLU A 50 -8.28 8.05 -8.20
C GLU A 50 -9.41 7.35 -7.42
N LYS A 51 -10.00 6.31 -8.02
CA LYS A 51 -11.15 5.58 -7.50
C LYS A 51 -11.10 4.10 -7.85
N CYS A 52 -11.70 3.28 -7.00
CA CYS A 52 -12.01 1.88 -7.28
C CYS A 52 -13.45 1.61 -6.85
N ASN A 53 -14.27 1.00 -7.73
CA ASN A 53 -15.68 0.71 -7.46
C ASN A 53 -16.51 1.94 -7.02
N GLY A 54 -16.19 3.12 -7.56
CA GLY A 54 -16.86 4.38 -7.21
C GLY A 54 -16.31 5.11 -5.99
N GLU A 55 -15.60 4.40 -5.11
CA GLU A 55 -14.96 4.94 -3.90
C GLU A 55 -13.58 5.53 -4.21
N ARG A 56 -13.23 6.64 -3.55
CA ARG A 56 -11.92 7.29 -3.72
C ARG A 56 -10.82 6.50 -3.02
N LEU A 57 -9.64 6.51 -3.62
CA LEU A 57 -8.42 6.16 -2.90
C LEU A 57 -8.16 7.23 -1.83
N ILE A 58 -7.66 6.83 -0.66
CA ILE A 58 -7.47 7.69 0.50
C ILE A 58 -6.01 8.15 0.54
N ALA A 59 -5.08 7.24 0.75
CA ALA A 59 -3.66 7.55 0.85
C ALA A 59 -2.81 6.37 0.36
N PRO A 60 -2.70 6.18 -0.97
CA PRO A 60 -1.75 5.22 -1.54
C PRO A 60 -0.34 5.41 -0.96
N ASN A 61 0.35 4.33 -0.65
CA ASN A 61 1.64 4.38 0.01
C ASN A 61 2.73 3.59 -0.73
N ASP A 62 2.71 2.26 -0.68
CA ASP A 62 3.77 1.44 -1.27
C ASP A 62 3.28 0.66 -2.51
N ILE A 63 4.20 0.24 -3.39
CA ILE A 63 3.89 -0.37 -4.69
C ILE A 63 4.92 -1.44 -5.11
N VAL A 64 4.44 -2.54 -5.67
CA VAL A 64 5.27 -3.59 -6.28
C VAL A 64 4.68 -4.07 -7.60
N PHE A 65 5.50 -4.14 -8.65
CA PHE A 65 5.10 -4.62 -9.97
C PHE A 65 5.18 -6.13 -10.05
N ASP A 66 4.23 -6.74 -10.76
CA ASP A 66 4.33 -8.14 -11.17
C ASP A 66 4.83 -8.28 -12.61
N GLU A 67 5.09 -9.52 -13.01
CA GLU A 67 5.52 -9.85 -14.37
C GLU A 67 4.36 -9.86 -15.39
N ALA A 68 3.11 -9.75 -14.92
CA ALA A 68 1.91 -9.75 -15.76
C ALA A 68 1.54 -8.34 -16.28
N GLY A 69 2.36 -7.32 -15.98
CA GLY A 69 2.13 -5.94 -16.40
C GLY A 69 1.15 -5.18 -15.51
N GLY A 70 0.91 -5.67 -14.30
CA GLY A 70 0.20 -4.96 -13.24
C GLY A 70 1.10 -4.68 -12.05
N PHE A 71 0.47 -4.19 -10.99
CA PHE A 71 1.12 -3.88 -9.74
C PHE A 71 0.14 -4.00 -8.58
N TRP A 72 0.68 -4.37 -7.43
CA TRP A 72 0.01 -4.28 -6.14
C TRP A 72 0.40 -2.98 -5.47
N PHE A 73 -0.55 -2.37 -4.77
CA PHE A 73 -0.25 -1.21 -3.93
C PHE A 73 -1.14 -1.18 -2.69
N THR A 74 -0.62 -0.57 -1.64
CA THR A 74 -1.39 -0.31 -0.42
C THR A 74 -2.00 1.07 -0.45
N ASP A 75 -3.23 1.15 0.06
CA ASP A 75 -3.82 2.39 0.50
C ASP A 75 -3.82 2.39 2.02
N HIS A 76 -2.97 3.23 2.60
CA HIS A 76 -2.74 3.28 4.04
C HIS A 76 -3.98 3.75 4.81
N GLY A 77 -4.94 4.40 4.13
CA GLY A 77 -5.99 5.14 4.80
C GLY A 77 -5.46 6.41 5.46
N THR A 78 -6.31 7.05 6.26
CA THR A 78 -6.02 8.34 6.88
C THR A 78 -6.15 8.28 8.39
N THR A 79 -5.41 9.14 9.07
CA THR A 79 -5.54 9.37 10.51
C THR A 79 -5.92 10.82 10.74
N THR A 80 -7.03 11.00 11.45
CA THR A 80 -7.47 12.30 11.95
C THR A 80 -7.34 12.32 13.47
N GLU A 81 -7.62 13.46 14.09
CA GLU A 81 -7.71 13.59 15.55
C GLU A 81 -8.77 12.65 16.17
N LYS A 82 -9.80 12.27 15.42
CA LYS A 82 -10.96 11.54 15.94
C LYS A 82 -10.96 10.06 15.61
N TYR A 83 -10.43 9.69 14.46
CA TYR A 83 -10.50 8.33 13.95
C TYR A 83 -9.38 8.03 12.96
N ARG A 84 -9.16 6.74 12.74
CA ARG A 84 -8.40 6.22 11.61
C ARG A 84 -9.38 5.57 10.64
N SER A 85 -9.24 5.85 9.35
CA SER A 85 -9.98 5.09 8.35
C SER A 85 -9.31 3.73 8.17
N HIS A 86 -10.08 2.75 7.73
CA HIS A 86 -9.49 1.54 7.19
C HIS A 86 -8.70 1.85 5.90
N GLY A 87 -7.65 1.08 5.70
CA GLY A 87 -6.92 0.99 4.44
C GLY A 87 -7.36 -0.22 3.62
N ALA A 88 -6.64 -0.44 2.52
CA ALA A 88 -6.91 -1.53 1.59
C ALA A 88 -5.66 -1.96 0.81
N LEU A 89 -5.71 -3.18 0.26
CA LEU A 89 -4.74 -3.68 -0.70
C LEU A 89 -5.41 -3.73 -2.08
N TYR A 90 -4.76 -3.15 -3.08
CA TYR A 90 -5.27 -3.07 -4.43
C TYR A 90 -4.33 -3.75 -5.41
N TYR A 91 -4.92 -4.20 -6.53
CA TYR A 91 -4.19 -4.56 -7.74
C TYR A 91 -4.66 -3.69 -8.90
N ALA A 92 -3.74 -3.20 -9.73
CA ALA A 92 -4.07 -2.40 -10.89
C ALA A 92 -3.16 -2.69 -12.09
N THR A 93 -3.63 -2.38 -13.29
CA THR A 93 -2.85 -2.58 -14.52
C THR A 93 -2.03 -1.32 -14.86
N ALA A 94 -0.78 -1.51 -15.29
CA ALA A 94 0.14 -0.40 -15.60
C ALA A 94 -0.37 0.53 -16.72
N ASN A 95 -1.34 0.06 -17.51
CA ASN A 95 -1.93 0.77 -18.64
C ASN A 95 -3.20 1.58 -18.29
N GLY A 96 -3.59 1.69 -17.03
CA GLY A 96 -4.75 2.50 -16.61
C GLY A 96 -6.11 1.85 -16.83
N LYS A 97 -6.18 0.61 -17.35
CA LYS A 97 -7.45 -0.01 -17.74
C LYS A 97 -8.24 -0.64 -16.60
N LYS A 98 -7.58 -1.16 -15.56
CA LYS A 98 -8.26 -1.89 -14.49
C LYS A 98 -7.62 -1.65 -13.13
N ILE A 99 -8.45 -1.44 -12.13
CA ILE A 99 -8.11 -1.47 -10.71
C ILE A 99 -9.08 -2.42 -10.00
N THR A 100 -8.62 -3.11 -8.95
CA THR A 100 -9.42 -4.04 -8.15
C THR A 100 -9.01 -3.91 -6.69
N GLN A 101 -9.98 -3.76 -5.80
CA GLN A 101 -9.77 -3.87 -4.37
C GLN A 101 -9.69 -5.34 -3.99
N ALA A 102 -8.49 -5.81 -3.62
CA ALA A 102 -8.25 -7.20 -3.27
C ALA A 102 -8.62 -7.48 -1.82
N LEU A 103 -8.19 -6.60 -0.90
CA LEU A 103 -8.55 -6.62 0.50
C LEU A 103 -9.03 -5.24 0.94
N ARG A 104 -9.93 -5.22 1.93
CA ARG A 104 -10.49 -4.02 2.56
C ARG A 104 -10.44 -4.17 4.08
N GLU A 105 -10.74 -3.09 4.79
CA GLU A 105 -10.80 -3.09 6.26
C GLU A 105 -9.44 -3.37 6.92
N LEU A 106 -8.35 -3.02 6.25
CA LEU A 106 -6.99 -3.19 6.77
C LEU A 106 -6.63 -2.07 7.76
N VAL A 107 -5.78 -2.37 8.73
CA VAL A 107 -5.30 -1.40 9.73
C VAL A 107 -3.97 -0.81 9.26
N THR A 108 -4.03 0.34 8.58
CA THR A 108 -2.84 1.07 8.12
C THR A 108 -1.84 0.22 7.33
N PRO A 109 -2.27 -0.41 6.21
CA PRO A 109 -1.37 -1.17 5.37
C PRO A 109 -0.32 -0.23 4.75
N ASN A 110 0.94 -0.65 4.73
CA ASN A 110 2.07 0.15 4.30
C ASN A 110 2.92 -0.63 3.30
N GLY A 111 3.97 -1.31 3.75
CA GLY A 111 4.81 -2.11 2.84
C GLY A 111 4.02 -3.17 2.07
N VAL A 112 4.38 -3.38 0.80
CA VAL A 112 3.86 -4.45 -0.05
C VAL A 112 4.96 -5.08 -0.89
N GLY A 113 4.91 -6.40 -1.07
CA GLY A 113 5.92 -7.12 -1.84
C GLY A 113 5.40 -8.44 -2.40
N LEU A 114 6.02 -8.94 -3.47
CA LEU A 114 5.68 -10.23 -4.08
C LEU A 114 6.74 -11.28 -3.76
N SER A 115 6.31 -12.52 -3.54
CA SER A 115 7.23 -13.65 -3.49
C SER A 115 7.97 -13.80 -4.84
N PRO A 116 9.21 -14.35 -4.86
CA PRO A 116 9.98 -14.51 -6.09
C PRO A 116 9.26 -15.33 -7.18
N ASP A 117 8.37 -16.25 -6.79
CA ASP A 117 7.57 -17.05 -7.70
C ASP A 117 6.24 -16.38 -8.14
N ASN A 118 6.00 -15.14 -7.71
CA ASN A 118 4.77 -14.36 -7.97
C ASN A 118 3.47 -15.04 -7.49
N ARG A 119 3.53 -15.98 -6.53
CA ARG A 119 2.36 -16.70 -6.02
C ARG A 119 1.81 -16.16 -4.71
N THR A 120 2.50 -15.24 -4.06
CA THR A 120 2.09 -14.65 -2.78
C THR A 120 2.38 -13.15 -2.79
N VAL A 121 1.41 -12.35 -2.37
CA VAL A 121 1.64 -10.94 -2.03
C VAL A 121 1.69 -10.79 -0.51
N TYR A 122 2.69 -10.07 -0.02
CA TYR A 122 2.86 -9.69 1.37
C TYR A 122 2.42 -8.26 1.56
N TYR A 123 1.84 -7.95 2.73
CA TYR A 123 1.63 -6.58 3.16
C TYR A 123 1.90 -6.43 4.65
N ALA A 124 2.48 -5.29 5.03
CA ALA A 124 2.74 -4.93 6.41
C ALA A 124 1.72 -3.89 6.90
N GLU A 125 1.34 -3.97 8.17
CA GLU A 125 0.48 -2.97 8.82
C GLU A 125 1.29 -2.13 9.81
N THR A 126 1.30 -0.81 9.61
CA THR A 126 2.12 0.13 10.40
C THR A 126 1.83 0.03 11.89
N PHE A 127 0.60 0.28 12.32
CA PHE A 127 0.32 0.41 13.75
C PHE A 127 0.17 -0.92 14.48
N THR A 128 -0.11 -2.01 13.78
CA THR A 128 -0.19 -3.32 14.42
C THR A 128 1.16 -4.02 14.48
N GLY A 129 2.14 -3.59 13.67
CA GLY A 129 3.47 -4.21 13.60
C GLY A 129 3.40 -5.66 13.10
N ARG A 130 2.41 -5.96 12.23
CA ARG A 130 2.15 -7.31 11.72
C ARG A 130 2.41 -7.37 10.22
N LEU A 131 3.00 -8.49 9.82
CA LEU A 131 3.15 -8.90 8.44
C LEU A 131 2.13 -9.97 8.11
N TYR A 132 1.45 -9.80 6.98
CA TYR A 132 0.51 -10.77 6.43
C TYR A 132 0.94 -11.18 5.02
N SER A 133 0.42 -12.32 4.59
CA SER A 133 0.53 -12.83 3.23
C SER A 133 -0.85 -13.16 2.67
N LEU A 134 -0.97 -13.07 1.35
CA LEU A 134 -2.15 -13.44 0.60
C LEU A 134 -1.70 -14.32 -0.58
N PRO A 135 -1.95 -15.64 -0.52
CA PRO A 135 -1.72 -16.52 -1.65
C PRO A 135 -2.55 -16.07 -2.85
N LEU A 136 -2.00 -16.17 -4.05
CA LEU A 136 -2.66 -15.74 -5.29
C LEU A 136 -3.21 -16.94 -6.06
N GLU A 137 -4.44 -16.83 -6.55
CA GLU A 137 -5.02 -17.79 -7.51
C GLU A 137 -4.36 -17.60 -8.89
N LYS A 138 -4.11 -16.34 -9.24
CA LYS A 138 -3.49 -15.87 -10.48
C LYS A 138 -3.06 -14.41 -10.31
N PRO A 139 -2.29 -13.82 -11.25
CA PRO A 139 -1.90 -12.42 -11.17
C PRO A 139 -3.09 -11.50 -10.89
N GLY A 140 -2.93 -10.63 -9.89
CA GLY A 140 -3.95 -9.68 -9.46
C GLY A 140 -5.19 -10.25 -8.77
N LYS A 141 -5.22 -11.54 -8.42
CA LYS A 141 -6.35 -12.18 -7.72
C LYS A 141 -5.86 -13.02 -6.54
N GLY A 142 -6.13 -12.54 -5.33
CA GLY A 142 -5.91 -13.31 -4.10
C GLY A 142 -6.87 -14.48 -3.96
N ASN A 143 -6.41 -15.53 -3.28
CA ASN A 143 -7.24 -16.62 -2.79
C ASN A 143 -8.06 -16.19 -1.58
N ARG A 144 -9.14 -16.92 -1.31
CA ARG A 144 -9.84 -16.81 -0.04
C ARG A 144 -8.92 -17.32 1.07
N VAL A 145 -8.77 -16.52 2.12
CA VAL A 145 -8.12 -16.94 3.36
C VAL A 145 -9.20 -17.40 4.34
N GLU A 146 -8.97 -18.54 4.99
CA GLU A 146 -9.86 -19.03 6.05
C GLU A 146 -9.59 -18.30 7.37
N GLY A 147 -10.62 -18.08 8.17
CA GLY A 147 -10.53 -17.42 9.48
C GLY A 147 -11.09 -15.99 9.50
N PHE A 148 -10.63 -15.20 10.48
CA PHE A 148 -11.15 -13.87 10.78
C PHE A 148 -10.22 -12.72 10.39
N THR A 149 -9.06 -13.03 9.80
CA THR A 149 -8.10 -12.02 9.32
C THR A 149 -8.19 -11.87 7.81
N PRO A 150 -7.94 -10.66 7.27
CA PRO A 150 -7.98 -10.42 5.83
C PRO A 150 -6.83 -11.08 5.06
N GLY A 151 -5.79 -11.57 5.75
CA GLY A 151 -4.68 -12.32 5.17
C GLY A 151 -4.16 -13.40 6.13
N VAL A 152 -3.23 -14.23 5.66
CA VAL A 152 -2.52 -15.22 6.47
C VAL A 152 -1.46 -14.49 7.31
N PHE A 153 -1.57 -14.57 8.63
CA PHE A 153 -0.57 -14.01 9.53
C PHE A 153 0.80 -14.67 9.31
N VAL A 154 1.84 -13.86 9.11
CA VAL A 154 3.21 -14.34 8.91
C VAL A 154 4.01 -14.17 10.18
N ASN A 155 4.11 -12.92 10.67
CA ASN A 155 4.88 -12.60 11.87
C ASN A 155 4.55 -11.20 12.41
N ASN A 156 5.03 -10.89 13.61
CA ASN A 156 5.06 -9.56 14.19
C ASN A 156 6.39 -9.32 14.93
N PHE A 157 6.74 -8.05 15.15
CA PHE A 157 7.84 -7.75 16.07
C PHE A 157 7.40 -8.07 17.52
N PRO A 158 8.23 -8.69 18.36
CA PRO A 158 7.86 -9.07 19.73
C PRO A 158 7.67 -7.86 20.67
N GLY A 159 8.12 -6.67 20.28
CA GLY A 159 7.93 -5.42 21.01
C GLY A 159 7.09 -4.40 20.23
N ILE A 160 7.27 -3.12 20.57
CA ILE A 160 6.67 -2.02 19.82
C ILE A 160 7.54 -1.73 18.60
N ALA A 161 7.01 -1.97 17.41
CA ALA A 161 7.58 -1.53 16.15
C ALA A 161 6.45 -1.05 15.23
N TYR A 162 6.73 0.00 14.46
CA TYR A 162 5.85 0.46 13.41
C TYR A 162 6.38 -0.03 12.08
N PHE A 163 5.66 -0.92 11.40
CA PHE A 163 6.13 -1.45 10.13
C PHE A 163 5.93 -0.44 9.01
N ASP A 164 6.99 -0.16 8.25
CA ASP A 164 6.94 0.76 7.11
C ASP A 164 6.94 -0.04 5.79
N SER A 165 7.66 0.44 4.77
CA SER A 165 7.93 -0.31 3.54
C SER A 165 8.59 -1.67 3.80
N LEU A 166 8.45 -2.58 2.83
CA LEU A 166 9.09 -3.88 2.85
C LEU A 166 9.74 -4.23 1.51
N GLY A 167 10.73 -5.11 1.55
CA GLY A 167 11.36 -5.73 0.39
C GLY A 167 11.38 -7.24 0.53
N VAL A 168 11.17 -7.96 -0.57
CA VAL A 168 11.25 -9.43 -0.61
C VAL A 168 12.56 -9.82 -1.28
N GLN A 169 13.33 -10.67 -0.60
CA GLN A 169 14.61 -11.19 -1.06
C GLN A 169 14.42 -12.36 -2.03
N ALA A 170 15.46 -12.66 -2.80
CA ALA A 170 15.45 -13.74 -3.78
C ALA A 170 15.21 -15.14 -3.17
N ASP A 171 15.56 -15.32 -1.89
CA ASP A 171 15.29 -16.54 -1.12
C ASP A 171 13.87 -16.60 -0.51
N GLY A 172 13.06 -15.57 -0.73
CA GLY A 172 11.71 -15.43 -0.18
C GLY A 172 11.63 -14.77 1.20
N GLY A 173 12.76 -14.41 1.81
CA GLY A 173 12.77 -13.67 3.07
C GLY A 173 12.17 -12.26 2.90
N VAL A 174 11.37 -11.81 3.88
CA VAL A 174 10.74 -10.49 3.88
C VAL A 174 11.45 -9.57 4.86
N CYS A 175 12.03 -8.48 4.36
CA CYS A 175 12.64 -7.43 5.17
C CYS A 175 11.66 -6.26 5.29
N CYS A 176 11.24 -5.92 6.50
CA CYS A 176 10.34 -4.79 6.76
C CYS A 176 11.09 -3.73 7.57
N ALA A 177 10.97 -2.47 7.17
CA ALA A 177 11.52 -1.34 7.91
C ALA A 177 10.69 -1.05 9.18
N THR A 178 11.34 -0.54 10.22
CA THR A 178 10.76 -0.29 11.55
C THR A 178 11.22 1.01 12.17
#